data_AF-R7GCC9-F1
#
_entry.id   AF-R7GCC9-F1
#
_cell.length_a   1.000
_cell.length_b   1.000
_cell.length_c   1.000
_cell.angle_alpha   90.00
_cell.angle_beta   90.00
_cell.angle_gamma   90.00
#
_symmetry.space_group_name_H-M   'P 1'
#
loop_
_entity.id
_entity.type
_entity.pdbx_description
1 polymer ?
#
loop_
_entity_poly.entity_id
_entity_poly.type
_entity_poly.pdbx_seq_one_letter_code
_entity_poly.pdbx_strand_id
1 'polypeptide(L)'
;MRGKLSKGIQEKSLKVLNREITEREMRLYAYVDFCLKNGGIIEFRKINAEEEDILFALQKEKHIKLEESGINFKCVCTREYYDYIQDILADSYVEEWL
;
A
#
# COMPACT_ATOMS: atom_id res chain seq x y z
N MET A 1 2.40 -17.09 9.16
CA MET A 1 1.00 -16.87 8.77
C MET A 1 0.98 -15.68 7.83
N ARG A 2 0.58 -15.93 6.57
CA ARG A 2 0.57 -14.92 5.51
C ARG A 2 -0.32 -13.73 5.82
N GLY A 3 0.09 -12.54 5.40
CA GLY A 3 -0.72 -11.33 5.51
C GLY A 3 -1.07 -10.96 6.95
N LYS A 4 -0.10 -11.13 7.87
CA LYS A 4 -0.20 -10.70 9.28
C LYS A 4 0.83 -9.62 9.60
N LEU A 5 0.43 -8.69 10.46
CA LEU A 5 1.36 -7.71 11.01
C LEU A 5 2.39 -8.39 11.91
N SER A 6 3.63 -7.93 11.80
CA SER A 6 4.74 -8.30 12.67
C SER A 6 5.34 -7.03 13.29
N LYS A 7 6.14 -7.19 14.35
CA LYS A 7 6.87 -6.06 14.94
C LYS A 7 7.79 -5.38 13.92
N GLY A 8 8.50 -6.16 13.11
CA GLY A 8 9.37 -5.63 12.06
C GLY A 8 8.62 -4.82 10.99
N ILE A 9 7.41 -5.26 10.61
CA ILE A 9 6.54 -4.50 9.69
C ILE A 9 6.13 -3.16 10.32
N GLN A 10 5.77 -3.15 11.61
CA GLN A 10 5.43 -1.90 12.29
C GLN A 10 6.64 -0.96 12.40
N GLU A 11 7.82 -1.47 12.73
CA GLU A 11 9.06 -0.68 12.79
C GLU A 11 9.40 -0.04 11.44
N LYS A 12 9.26 -0.79 10.33
CA LYS A 12 9.45 -0.25 8.98
C LYS A 12 8.41 0.83 8.65
N SER A 13 7.16 0.60 9.04
CA SER A 13 6.06 1.55 8.80
C SER A 13 6.23 2.84 9.59
N LEU A 14 6.65 2.75 10.85
CA LEU A 14 7.01 3.93 11.67
C LEU A 14 8.17 4.72 11.06
N LYS A 15 9.15 4.04 10.43
CA LYS A 15 10.29 4.71 9.80
C LYS A 15 9.92 5.45 8.51
N VAL A 16 9.06 4.88 7.67
CA VAL A 16 8.74 5.42 6.34
C VAL A 16 7.49 6.30 6.36
N LEU A 17 6.43 5.87 7.06
CA LEU A 17 5.13 6.55 7.11
C LEU A 17 4.97 7.44 8.36
N ASN A 18 5.88 7.35 9.34
CA ASN A 18 5.75 8.01 10.65
C ASN A 18 4.47 7.64 11.42
N ARG A 19 3.90 6.46 11.15
CA ARG A 19 2.74 5.91 11.85
C ARG A 19 2.70 4.38 11.80
N GLU A 20 1.95 3.81 12.72
CA GLU A 20 1.57 2.40 12.63
C GLU A 20 0.54 2.19 11.51
N ILE A 21 0.53 0.98 10.96
CA ILE A 21 -0.42 0.56 9.94
C ILE A 21 -1.32 -0.55 10.47
N THR A 22 -2.48 -0.72 9.86
CA THR A 22 -3.39 -1.82 10.17
C THR A 22 -3.11 -3.05 9.30
N GLU A 23 -3.61 -4.23 9.68
CA GLU A 23 -3.53 -5.41 8.79
C GLU A 23 -4.26 -5.16 7.48
N ARG A 24 -5.32 -4.34 7.49
CA ARG A 24 -6.11 -3.99 6.30
C ARG A 24 -5.29 -3.16 5.33
N GLU A 25 -4.64 -2.11 5.83
CA GLU A 25 -3.73 -1.29 5.03
C GLU A 25 -2.57 -2.11 4.45
N MET A 26 -1.93 -2.96 5.27
CA MET A 26 -0.87 -3.83 4.79
C MET A 26 -1.35 -4.78 3.68
N ARG A 27 -2.58 -5.33 3.78
CA ARG A 27 -3.16 -6.18 2.73
C ARG A 27 -3.51 -5.40 1.47
N LEU A 28 -3.96 -4.15 1.62
CA LEU A 28 -4.25 -3.25 0.50
C LEU A 28 -3.01 -3.00 -0.37
N TYR A 29 -1.80 -2.99 0.22
CA TYR A 29 -0.56 -2.77 -0.52
C TYR A 29 -0.35 -3.78 -1.67
N ALA A 30 -0.84 -5.02 -1.54
CA ALA A 30 -0.74 -6.02 -2.62
C ALA A 30 -1.57 -5.60 -3.86
N TYR A 31 -2.76 -5.04 -3.63
CA TYR A 31 -3.59 -4.52 -4.70
C TYR A 31 -3.02 -3.23 -5.29
N VAL A 32 -2.50 -2.32 -4.45
CA VAL A 32 -1.82 -1.10 -4.90
C VAL A 32 -0.61 -1.44 -5.78
N ASP A 33 0.24 -2.38 -5.36
CA ASP A 33 1.37 -2.88 -6.14
C ASP A 33 0.95 -3.44 -7.50
N PHE A 34 -0.08 -4.30 -7.50
CA PHE A 34 -0.67 -4.83 -8.73
C PHE A 34 -1.11 -3.69 -9.66
N CYS A 35 -1.86 -2.71 -9.15
CA CYS A 35 -2.31 -1.56 -9.94
C CYS A 35 -1.15 -0.76 -10.52
N LEU A 36 -0.14 -0.42 -9.70
CA LEU A 36 1.04 0.33 -10.13
C LEU A 36 1.77 -0.36 -11.29
N LYS A 37 1.90 -1.69 -11.24
CA LYS A 37 2.51 -2.51 -12.31
C LYS A 37 1.62 -2.64 -13.56
N ASN A 38 0.30 -2.45 -13.43
CA ASN A 38 -0.68 -2.67 -14.49
C ASN A 38 -1.37 -1.36 -14.92
N GLY A 39 -0.58 -0.32 -15.16
CA GLY A 39 -1.08 0.95 -15.70
C GLY A 39 -1.62 1.92 -14.64
N GLY A 40 -1.40 1.66 -13.36
CA GLY A 40 -1.67 2.58 -12.26
C GLY A 40 -3.15 2.87 -12.01
N ILE A 41 -4.08 2.04 -12.48
CA ILE A 41 -5.52 2.29 -12.28
C ILE A 41 -6.01 1.53 -11.05
N ILE A 42 -6.47 2.27 -10.05
CA ILE A 42 -7.19 1.75 -8.90
C ILE A 42 -8.68 1.79 -9.22
N GLU A 43 -9.30 0.61 -9.33
CA GLU A 43 -10.74 0.51 -9.57
C GLU A 43 -11.54 0.74 -8.28
N PHE A 44 -12.42 1.75 -8.26
CA PHE A 44 -13.20 2.11 -7.06
C PHE A 44 -14.07 0.95 -6.56
N ARG A 45 -14.66 0.19 -7.49
CA ARG A 45 -15.50 -0.99 -7.17
C ARG A 45 -14.76 -2.14 -6.47
N LYS A 46 -13.42 -2.12 -6.44
CA LYS A 46 -12.58 -3.18 -5.86
C LYS A 46 -12.06 -2.83 -4.47
N ILE A 47 -12.35 -1.64 -3.97
CA ILE A 47 -11.96 -1.18 -2.64
C ILE A 47 -13.20 -0.83 -1.82
N ASN A 48 -13.09 -0.92 -0.50
CA ASN A 48 -14.12 -0.45 0.43
C ASN A 48 -13.78 0.94 1.01
N ALA A 49 -14.72 1.51 1.77
CA ALA A 49 -14.56 2.86 2.34
C ALA A 49 -13.32 3.01 3.24
N GLU A 50 -12.95 1.99 4.01
CA GLU A 50 -11.75 2.07 4.86
C GLU A 50 -10.45 2.01 4.03
N GLU A 51 -10.46 1.24 2.94
CA GLU A 51 -9.33 1.20 2.00
C GLU A 51 -9.20 2.51 1.23
N GLU A 52 -10.33 3.15 0.89
CA GLU A 52 -10.35 4.49 0.33
C GLU A 52 -9.75 5.53 1.28
N ASP A 53 -10.13 5.50 2.57
CA ASP A 53 -9.54 6.38 3.59
C ASP A 53 -8.02 6.20 3.71
N ILE A 54 -7.55 4.94 3.63
CA ILE A 54 -6.12 4.63 3.62
C ILE A 54 -5.43 5.26 2.40
N LEU A 55 -6.00 5.14 1.20
CA LEU A 55 -5.45 5.74 -0.01
C LEU A 55 -5.39 7.27 0.09
N PHE A 56 -6.42 7.91 0.64
CA PHE A 56 -6.41 9.36 0.86
C PHE A 56 -5.42 9.80 1.93
N ALA A 57 -5.22 9.01 2.98
CA ALA A 57 -4.16 9.25 3.97
C ALA A 57 -2.78 9.19 3.31
N LEU A 58 -2.48 8.14 2.54
CA LEU A 58 -1.22 8.00 1.80
C LEU A 58 -0.99 9.16 0.81
N GLN A 59 -2.05 9.66 0.18
CA GLN A 59 -1.98 10.84 -0.67
C GLN A 59 -1.65 12.10 0.13
N LYS A 60 -2.34 12.33 1.25
CA LYS A 60 -2.11 13.48 2.14
C LYS A 60 -0.68 13.48 2.69
N GLU A 61 -0.15 12.29 2.96
CA GLU A 61 1.23 12.02 3.39
C GLU A 61 2.26 12.14 2.25
N LYS A 62 1.80 12.34 1.00
CA LYS A 62 2.62 12.49 -0.21
C LYS A 62 3.39 11.24 -0.63
N HIS A 63 2.97 10.06 -0.16
CA HIS A 63 3.52 8.79 -0.62
C HIS A 63 2.98 8.40 -1.99
N ILE A 64 1.72 8.76 -2.26
CA ILE A 64 1.05 8.55 -3.55
C ILE A 64 0.39 9.85 -4.03
N LYS A 65 0.01 9.86 -5.31
CA LYS A 65 -0.88 10.84 -5.91
C LYS A 65 -1.98 10.08 -6.66
N LEU A 66 -3.22 10.44 -6.38
CA LEU A 66 -4.42 9.94 -7.02
C LEU A 66 -4.99 11.07 -7.89
N GLU A 67 -5.18 10.78 -9.17
CA GLU A 67 -5.86 11.66 -10.11
C GLU A 67 -7.15 10.97 -10.56
N GLU A 68 -8.25 11.73 -10.65
CA GLU A 68 -9.50 11.20 -11.16
C GLU A 68 -9.34 10.68 -12.59
N SER A 69 -9.85 9.48 -12.85
CA SER A 69 -9.84 8.83 -14.15
C SER A 69 -11.19 8.15 -14.39
N GLY A 70 -12.21 8.97 -14.70
CA GLY A 70 -13.59 8.52 -14.77
C GLY A 70 -14.11 8.16 -13.38
N ILE A 71 -14.61 6.92 -13.20
CA ILE A 71 -15.06 6.40 -11.89
C ILE A 71 -13.92 5.79 -11.05
N ASN A 72 -12.68 5.85 -11.53
CA ASN A 72 -11.51 5.21 -10.95
C ASN A 72 -10.43 6.26 -10.62
N PHE A 73 -9.34 5.84 -10.00
CA PHE A 73 -8.18 6.70 -9.77
C PHE A 73 -6.96 6.23 -10.56
N LYS A 74 -6.26 7.17 -11.18
CA LYS A 74 -4.88 7.00 -11.63
C LYS A 74 -3.96 7.25 -10.44
N CYS A 75 -3.26 6.21 -10.01
CA CYS A 75 -2.28 6.24 -8.93
C CYS A 75 -0.85 6.28 -9.49
N VAL A 76 -0.05 7.19 -8.95
CA VAL A 76 1.41 7.18 -9.04
C VAL A 76 1.98 7.30 -7.63
N CYS A 77 3.19 6.79 -7.39
CA CYS A 77 3.81 6.82 -6.07
C CYS A 77 5.25 7.32 -6.10
N THR A 78 5.78 7.70 -4.94
CA THR A 78 7.20 7.99 -4.79
C THR A 78 8.01 6.69 -4.89
N ARG A 79 9.29 6.82 -5.26
CA ARG A 79 10.20 5.66 -5.28
C ARG A 79 10.37 5.06 -3.88
N GLU A 80 10.51 5.90 -2.87
CA GLU A 80 10.63 5.49 -1.46
C GLU A 80 9.42 4.67 -1.00
N TYR A 81 8.20 5.12 -1.31
CA TYR A 81 7.00 4.36 -0.97
C TYR A 81 6.92 3.04 -1.73
N TYR A 82 7.30 3.03 -3.02
CA TYR A 82 7.31 1.80 -3.82
C TYR A 82 8.27 0.75 -3.24
N ASP A 83 9.49 1.15 -2.88
CA ASP A 83 10.47 0.26 -2.28
C ASP A 83 9.97 -0.25 -0.91
N TYR A 84 9.37 0.64 -0.10
CA TYR A 84 8.72 0.26 1.15
C TYR A 84 7.63 -0.80 0.98
N ILE A 85 6.70 -0.65 0.03
CA ILE A 85 5.65 -1.67 -0.15
C ILE A 85 6.22 -3.00 -0.62
N GLN A 86 7.30 -3.02 -1.43
CA GLN A 86 7.94 -4.29 -1.82
C GLN A 86 8.50 -4.99 -0.58
N ASP A 87 9.16 -4.25 0.31
CA ASP A 87 9.70 -4.78 1.58
C ASP A 87 8.59 -5.32 2.48
N ILE A 88 7.48 -4.58 2.63
CA ILE A 88 6.35 -5.03 3.46
C ILE A 88 5.69 -6.27 2.87
N LEU A 89 5.50 -6.33 1.55
CA LEU A 89 4.91 -7.50 0.89
C LEU A 89 5.83 -8.73 0.99
N ALA A 90 7.14 -8.54 0.86
CA ALA A 90 8.12 -9.58 1.09
C ALA A 90 8.01 -10.14 2.53
N ASP A 91 8.11 -9.27 3.54
CA ASP A 91 8.06 -9.66 4.95
C ASP A 91 6.72 -10.31 5.36
N SER A 92 5.63 -9.94 4.70
CA SER A 92 4.28 -10.41 5.06
C SER A 92 3.82 -11.67 4.32
N TYR A 93 4.41 -11.99 3.16
CA TYR A 93 3.97 -13.11 2.31
C TYR A 93 5.04 -14.14 1.96
N VAL A 94 6.34 -13.81 2.07
CA VAL A 94 7.44 -14.76 1.86
C VAL A 94 7.72 -15.48 3.16
N GLU A 95 7.58 -16.81 3.15
CA GLU A 95 7.73 -17.63 4.36
C GLU A 95 9.19 -18.00 4.64
N GLU A 96 10.00 -18.18 3.58
CA GLU A 96 11.39 -18.61 3.66
C GLU A 96 12.25 -17.87 2.63
N TRP A 97 13.49 -17.59 3.01
CA TRP A 97 14.52 -17.00 2.17
C TRP A 97 15.65 -18.01 1.95
N LEU A 98 16.29 -17.95 0.78
CA LEU A 98 17.48 -18.76 0.47
C LEU A 98 18.74 -18.21 1.15
#